data_AF-A0A366K798-F1
#
_entry.id   AF-A0A366K798-F1
#
_cell.length_a   1.000
_cell.length_b   1.000
_cell.length_c   1.000
_cell.angle_alpha   90.00
_cell.angle_beta   90.00
_cell.angle_gamma   90.00
#
_symmetry.space_group_name_H-M   'P 1'
#
loop_
_entity.id
_entity.type
_entity.pdbx_description
1 polymer ?
#
loop_
_entity_poly.entity_id
_entity_poly.type
_entity_poly.pdbx_seq_one_letter_code
_entity_poly.pdbx_strand_id
1 'polypeptide(L)'
;ALEDDVVGESVAYDDESLVTEAFMSAEMCETSDNKLSAGIPVDIWAIPVVRRGEVIAVVERHTNQMGVRAPGNTEAHYLEIADILSEMLHHGRFPQFPGSDRALAPKGTDGVIRVAATGMITLASPNALSAFRRLGLAGDLDGEYLIPTVREL
;
A
#
# COMPACT_ATOMS: atom_id res chain seq x y z
N ALA A 1 15.84 -5.60 -0.84
CA ALA A 1 15.31 -5.53 0.54
C ALA A 1 16.48 -5.27 1.46
N LEU A 2 16.35 -4.32 2.39
CA LEU A 2 17.39 -4.05 3.38
C LEU A 2 17.48 -5.25 4.33
N GLU A 3 18.68 -5.80 4.50
CA GLU A 3 18.92 -6.98 5.35
C GLU A 3 19.12 -6.60 6.84
N ASP A 4 19.40 -5.32 7.11
CA ASP A 4 19.76 -4.78 8.44
C ASP A 4 18.73 -3.76 8.98
N ASP A 5 18.76 -3.54 10.29
CA ASP A 5 18.00 -2.46 10.95
C ASP A 5 18.67 -1.11 10.70
N VAL A 6 18.02 -0.30 9.88
CA VAL A 6 18.53 1.01 9.44
C VAL A 6 18.00 2.19 10.26
N VAL A 7 17.30 1.93 11.37
CA VAL A 7 16.71 3.01 12.19
C VAL A 7 17.80 3.85 12.85
N GLY A 8 17.80 5.15 12.52
CA GLY A 8 18.75 6.12 13.07
C GLY A 8 20.05 6.25 12.30
N GLU A 9 20.21 5.51 11.20
CA GLU A 9 21.35 5.67 10.31
C GLU A 9 21.31 7.02 9.57
N SER A 10 22.48 7.58 9.34
CA SER A 10 22.66 8.75 8.49
C SER A 10 23.19 8.30 7.12
N VAL A 11 22.43 8.56 6.07
CA VAL A 11 22.87 8.33 4.70
C VAL A 11 23.54 9.60 4.20
N ALA A 12 24.67 9.46 3.49
CA ALA A 12 25.30 10.59 2.82
C ALA A 12 24.38 11.13 1.72
N TYR A 13 24.42 12.45 1.51
CA TYR A 13 23.71 13.04 0.37
C TYR A 13 24.26 12.47 -0.94
N ASP A 14 23.35 11.99 -1.77
CA ASP A 14 23.59 11.48 -3.12
C ASP A 14 22.54 12.12 -4.04
N ASP A 15 22.97 12.91 -5.02
CA ASP A 15 22.09 13.60 -5.97
C ASP A 15 21.48 12.68 -7.02
N GLU A 16 22.06 11.49 -7.22
CA GLU A 16 21.53 10.49 -8.15
C GLU A 16 20.51 9.53 -7.49
N SER A 17 20.34 9.64 -6.17
CA SER A 17 19.38 8.87 -5.37
C SER A 17 17.94 9.31 -5.62
N LEU A 18 17.05 8.32 -5.79
CA LEU A 18 15.60 8.54 -5.94
C LEU A 18 15.01 9.31 -4.75
N VAL A 19 15.57 9.13 -3.55
CA VAL A 19 15.14 9.84 -2.34
C VAL A 19 15.38 11.34 -2.48
N THR A 20 16.57 11.73 -2.95
CA THR A 20 16.91 13.13 -3.17
C THR A 20 16.04 13.73 -4.26
N GLU A 21 15.83 13.00 -5.36
CA GLU A 21 14.98 13.44 -6.47
C GLU A 21 13.54 13.69 -6.02
N ALA A 22 12.93 12.73 -5.33
CA ALA A 22 11.57 12.85 -4.80
C ALA A 22 11.45 13.98 -3.77
N PHE A 23 12.47 14.16 -2.91
CA PHE A 23 12.49 15.24 -1.93
C PHE A 23 12.50 16.63 -2.58
N MET A 24 13.31 16.80 -3.63
CA MET A 24 13.49 18.09 -4.30
C MET A 24 12.36 18.43 -5.27
N SER A 25 11.84 17.44 -5.99
CA SER A 25 10.77 17.61 -6.97
C SER A 25 9.37 17.65 -6.35
N ALA A 26 9.23 17.05 -5.16
CA ALA A 26 7.95 16.71 -4.56
C ALA A 26 7.11 15.73 -5.39
N GLU A 27 7.72 14.99 -6.33
CA GLU A 27 7.08 13.97 -7.18
C GLU A 27 7.47 12.54 -6.76
N MET A 28 6.63 11.55 -7.10
CA MET A 28 7.00 10.15 -6.91
C MET A 28 8.03 9.72 -7.97
N CYS A 29 9.11 9.09 -7.52
CA CYS A 29 10.18 8.60 -8.39
C CYS A 29 10.28 7.07 -8.28
N GLU A 30 10.56 6.40 -9.40
CA GLU A 30 10.77 4.96 -9.46
C GLU A 30 12.10 4.66 -10.14
N THR A 31 12.74 3.55 -9.76
CA THR A 31 13.87 3.03 -10.52
C THR A 31 13.44 2.74 -11.96
N SER A 32 14.21 3.22 -12.94
CA SER A 32 13.99 2.80 -14.33
C SER A 32 14.62 1.42 -14.56
N ASP A 33 14.08 0.65 -15.50
CA ASP A 33 14.62 -0.66 -15.94
C ASP A 33 16.15 -0.63 -16.20
N ASN A 34 16.70 0.53 -16.54
CA ASN A 34 18.12 0.73 -16.87
C ASN A 34 19.05 0.99 -15.65
N LYS A 35 18.53 1.19 -14.42
CA LYS A 35 19.36 1.45 -13.22
C LYS A 35 19.74 0.18 -12.44
N LEU A 36 19.47 -1.02 -12.98
CA LEU A 36 19.87 -2.31 -12.41
C LEU A 36 21.40 -2.50 -12.47
N SER A 37 22.12 -1.91 -11.52
CA SER A 37 23.53 -2.20 -11.29
C SER A 37 23.64 -3.30 -10.23
N ALA A 38 24.16 -4.45 -10.65
CA ALA A 38 24.58 -5.60 -9.85
C ALA A 38 23.49 -6.33 -9.04
N GLY A 39 22.99 -7.43 -9.60
CA GLY A 39 22.17 -8.40 -8.87
C GLY A 39 20.68 -8.09 -8.90
N ILE A 40 19.92 -9.07 -8.39
CA ILE A 40 18.46 -9.19 -8.28
C ILE A 40 17.64 -7.93 -8.65
N PRO A 41 16.68 -8.01 -9.60
CA PRO A 41 15.79 -6.88 -9.88
C PRO A 41 14.90 -6.56 -8.67
N VAL A 42 15.09 -5.36 -8.13
CA VAL A 42 14.29 -4.78 -7.05
C VAL A 42 13.71 -3.48 -7.58
N ASP A 43 12.39 -3.37 -7.60
CA ASP A 43 11.73 -2.11 -7.89
C ASP A 43 11.79 -1.24 -6.64
N ILE A 44 12.31 -0.03 -6.80
CA ILE A 44 12.43 0.94 -5.73
C ILE A 44 11.56 2.14 -6.10
N TRP A 45 10.64 2.48 -5.20
CA TRP A 45 9.82 3.68 -5.27
C TRP A 45 10.24 4.65 -4.16
N ALA A 46 10.46 5.91 -4.49
CA ALA A 46 10.61 7.01 -3.55
C ALA A 46 9.34 7.86 -3.55
N ILE A 47 8.64 7.87 -2.42
CA ILE A 47 7.32 8.50 -2.27
C ILE A 47 7.46 9.68 -1.31
N PRO A 48 7.37 10.94 -1.79
CA PRO A 48 7.49 12.09 -0.91
C PRO A 48 6.23 12.24 -0.04
N VAL A 49 6.43 12.57 1.22
CA VAL A 49 5.36 12.87 2.17
C VAL A 49 5.18 14.39 2.23
N VAL A 50 4.13 14.90 1.60
CA VAL A 50 3.88 16.34 1.48
C VAL A 50 2.91 16.82 2.55
N ARG A 51 3.29 17.87 3.27
CA ARG A 51 2.44 18.53 4.25
C ARG A 51 2.51 20.04 4.07
N ARG A 52 1.36 20.68 3.83
CA ARG A 52 1.24 22.14 3.62
C ARG A 52 2.16 22.67 2.49
N GLY A 53 2.36 21.86 1.44
CA GLY A 53 3.19 22.23 0.29
C GLY A 53 4.69 22.01 0.49
N GLU A 54 5.10 21.41 1.60
CA GLU A 54 6.51 21.09 1.91
C GLU A 54 6.68 19.57 2.02
N VAL A 55 7.76 19.03 1.44
CA VAL A 55 8.14 17.62 1.62
C VAL A 55 8.79 17.49 3.01
N ILE A 56 8.19 16.68 3.88
CA ILE A 56 8.66 16.49 5.26
C ILE A 56 9.39 15.17 5.49
N ALA A 57 9.26 14.23 4.56
CA ALA A 57 9.91 12.92 4.55
C ALA A 57 9.79 12.29 3.16
N VAL A 58 10.54 11.21 2.94
CA VAL A 58 10.40 10.33 1.78
C VAL A 58 10.28 8.90 2.28
N VAL A 59 9.32 8.15 1.75
CA VAL A 59 9.18 6.70 1.99
C VAL A 59 9.80 5.97 0.81
N GLU A 60 10.79 5.14 1.10
CA GLU A 60 11.37 4.24 0.10
C GLU A 60 10.68 2.87 0.20
N ARG A 61 10.06 2.42 -0.88
CA ARG A 61 9.36 1.14 -0.98
C ARG A 61 10.15 0.21 -1.89
N HIS A 62 10.61 -0.91 -1.34
CA HIS A 62 11.34 -1.95 -2.08
C HIS A 62 10.41 -3.12 -2.37
N THR A 63 10.19 -3.39 -3.65
CA THR A 63 9.46 -4.58 -4.10
C THR A 63 10.44 -5.53 -4.75
N ASN A 64 10.64 -6.70 -4.14
CA ASN A 64 11.52 -7.72 -4.71
C ASN A 64 10.80 -8.42 -5.88
N GLN A 65 11.35 -8.37 -7.09
CA GLN A 65 10.81 -9.13 -8.22
C GLN A 65 11.29 -10.58 -8.26
N MET A 66 11.96 -11.09 -7.21
CA MET A 66 12.33 -12.51 -7.13
C MET A 66 11.12 -13.43 -7.03
N GLY A 67 10.70 -13.89 -8.19
CA GLY A 67 9.84 -15.03 -8.39
C GLY A 67 9.47 -15.10 -9.86
N VAL A 68 9.90 -16.16 -10.56
CA VAL A 68 9.39 -16.53 -11.89
C VAL A 68 7.92 -17.01 -11.77
N ARG A 69 7.14 -16.40 -10.87
CA ARG A 69 5.78 -16.76 -10.54
C ARG A 69 4.97 -15.47 -10.60
N ALA A 70 3.94 -15.48 -11.45
CA ALA A 70 2.95 -14.42 -11.44
C ALA A 70 2.37 -14.30 -10.02
N PRO A 71 2.25 -13.07 -9.46
CA PRO A 71 1.66 -12.87 -8.15
C PRO A 71 0.28 -13.53 -8.08
N GLY A 72 -0.03 -14.13 -6.93
CA GLY A 72 -1.36 -14.69 -6.72
C GLY A 72 -2.43 -13.60 -6.74
N ASN A 73 -3.69 -13.95 -7.00
CA ASN A 73 -4.78 -12.97 -7.05
C ASN A 73 -4.84 -12.10 -5.79
N THR A 74 -4.68 -12.72 -4.61
CA THR A 74 -4.61 -12.02 -3.32
C THR A 74 -3.41 -11.09 -3.21
N GLU A 75 -2.26 -11.47 -3.76
CA GLU A 75 -1.04 -10.66 -3.69
C GLU A 75 -1.15 -9.42 -4.58
N ALA A 76 -1.65 -9.60 -5.81
CA ALA A 76 -1.95 -8.50 -6.72
C ALA A 76 -2.91 -7.47 -6.08
N HIS A 77 -3.94 -7.97 -5.41
CA HIS A 77 -4.89 -7.15 -4.64
C HIS A 77 -4.22 -6.28 -3.55
N TYR A 78 -3.25 -6.82 -2.81
CA TYR A 78 -2.53 -6.05 -1.80
C TYR A 78 -1.56 -5.04 -2.41
N LEU A 79 -0.93 -5.37 -3.53
CA LEU A 79 -0.09 -4.44 -4.28
C LEU A 79 -0.92 -3.24 -4.79
N GLU A 80 -2.10 -3.48 -5.36
CA GLU A 80 -3.02 -2.41 -5.76
C GLU A 80 -3.42 -1.51 -4.59
N ILE A 81 -3.68 -2.09 -3.41
CA ILE A 81 -3.99 -1.32 -2.21
C ILE A 81 -2.77 -0.49 -1.77
N ALA A 82 -1.57 -1.06 -1.83
CA ALA A 82 -0.34 -0.34 -1.50
C ALA A 82 -0.16 0.86 -2.44
N ASP A 83 -0.44 0.72 -3.74
CA ASP A 83 -0.37 1.82 -4.70
C ASP A 83 -1.39 2.92 -4.39
N ILE A 84 -2.64 2.55 -4.08
CA ILE A 84 -3.66 3.52 -3.64
C ILE A 84 -3.18 4.28 -2.39
N LEU A 85 -2.57 3.59 -1.42
CA LEU A 85 -2.05 4.23 -0.21
C LEU A 85 -0.84 5.13 -0.49
N SER A 86 0.05 4.75 -1.42
CA SER A 86 1.17 5.58 -1.87
C SER A 86 0.67 6.90 -2.49
N GLU A 87 -0.33 6.82 -3.38
CA GLU A 87 -0.99 7.98 -3.97
C GLU A 87 -1.64 8.88 -2.92
N MET A 88 -2.33 8.28 -1.96
CA MET A 88 -2.95 9.02 -0.86
C MET A 88 -1.91 9.67 0.05
N LEU A 89 -0.78 9.01 0.31
CA LEU A 89 0.32 9.56 1.10
C LEU A 89 0.95 10.76 0.39
N HIS A 90 1.27 10.62 -0.89
CA HIS A 90 1.83 11.66 -1.74
C HIS A 90 0.93 12.91 -1.78
N HIS A 91 -0.39 12.72 -1.91
CA HIS A 91 -1.36 13.82 -1.89
C HIS A 91 -1.76 14.31 -0.49
N GLY A 92 -1.14 13.81 0.58
CA GLY A 92 -1.46 14.20 1.97
C GLY A 92 -2.89 13.83 2.41
N ARG A 93 -3.51 12.85 1.75
CA ARG A 93 -4.85 12.30 2.07
C ARG A 93 -4.78 11.14 3.07
N PHE A 94 -3.59 10.60 3.32
CA PHE A 94 -3.33 9.60 4.35
C PHE A 94 -2.16 10.06 5.25
N PRO A 95 -2.23 9.82 6.57
CA PRO A 95 -3.35 9.26 7.34
C PRO A 95 -4.42 10.30 7.67
N GLN A 96 -5.69 9.89 7.66
CA GLN A 96 -6.84 10.80 7.88
C GLN A 96 -7.54 10.63 9.25
N PHE A 97 -7.26 9.55 9.98
CA PHE A 97 -7.86 9.30 11.29
C PHE A 97 -6.81 9.21 12.40
N PRO A 98 -6.52 10.31 13.11
CA PRO A 98 -5.74 10.22 14.33
C PRO A 98 -6.59 9.59 15.43
N GLY A 99 -6.17 8.46 16.00
CA GLY A 99 -6.69 8.00 17.31
C GLY A 99 -7.33 6.62 17.41
N SER A 100 -7.18 5.71 16.45
CA SER A 100 -7.49 4.30 16.72
C SER A 100 -6.40 3.68 17.61
N ASP A 101 -6.81 2.91 18.63
CA ASP A 101 -5.86 2.07 19.36
C ASP A 101 -5.30 1.03 18.38
N ARG A 102 -4.04 1.23 18.00
CA ARG A 102 -3.34 0.35 17.05
C ARG A 102 -3.30 -1.10 17.52
N ALA A 103 -3.41 -1.35 18.83
CA ALA A 103 -3.44 -2.71 19.37
C ALA A 103 -4.75 -3.45 19.07
N LEU A 104 -5.85 -2.72 18.87
CA LEU A 104 -7.18 -3.27 18.61
C LEU A 104 -7.61 -3.14 17.14
N ALA A 105 -6.83 -2.44 16.32
CA ALA A 105 -7.13 -2.31 14.90
C ALA A 105 -6.97 -3.67 14.19
N PRO A 106 -7.94 -4.07 13.34
CA PRO A 106 -7.78 -5.26 12.52
C PRO A 106 -6.56 -5.10 11.61
N LYS A 107 -5.76 -6.15 11.50
CA LYS A 107 -4.62 -6.22 10.59
C LYS A 107 -5.12 -6.46 9.18
N GLY A 108 -4.33 -6.10 8.17
CA GLY A 108 -4.65 -6.44 6.77
C GLY A 108 -4.92 -7.95 6.60
N THR A 109 -4.20 -8.79 7.35
CA THR A 109 -4.41 -10.25 7.35
C THR A 109 -5.75 -10.69 7.94
N ASP A 110 -6.43 -9.88 8.75
CA ASP A 110 -7.70 -10.29 9.38
C ASP A 110 -8.87 -10.24 8.39
N GLY A 111 -8.76 -9.40 7.35
CA GLY A 111 -9.77 -9.23 6.33
C GLY A 111 -9.71 -7.83 5.73
N VAL A 112 -9.82 -7.74 4.40
CA VAL A 112 -9.84 -6.46 3.69
C VAL A 112 -10.99 -6.47 2.69
N ILE A 113 -11.71 -5.34 2.64
CA ILE A 113 -12.75 -5.08 1.64
C ILE A 113 -12.42 -3.74 0.99
N ARG A 114 -12.33 -3.71 -0.35
CA ARG A 114 -12.22 -2.46 -1.12
C ARG A 114 -13.58 -2.08 -1.64
N VAL A 115 -14.00 -0.85 -1.36
CA VAL A 115 -15.32 -0.33 -1.73
C VAL A 115 -15.12 0.85 -2.67
N ALA A 116 -15.80 0.82 -3.82
CA ALA A 116 -15.86 1.95 -4.74
C ALA A 116 -16.64 3.11 -4.11
N ALA A 117 -16.48 4.32 -4.66
CA ALA A 117 -17.26 5.49 -4.24
C ALA A 117 -18.78 5.29 -4.35
N THR A 118 -19.24 4.36 -5.21
CA THR A 118 -20.65 3.97 -5.36
C THR A 118 -21.18 3.12 -4.18
N GLY A 119 -20.30 2.64 -3.30
CA GLY A 119 -20.63 1.69 -2.24
C GLY A 119 -20.54 0.22 -2.67
N MET A 120 -20.20 -0.05 -3.94
CA MET A 120 -19.99 -1.41 -4.44
C MET A 120 -18.66 -1.97 -3.93
N ILE A 121 -18.69 -3.20 -3.44
CA ILE A 121 -17.51 -3.97 -3.08
C ILE A 121 -16.81 -4.41 -4.36
N THR A 122 -15.62 -3.87 -4.58
CA THR A 122 -14.79 -4.21 -5.74
C THR A 122 -13.85 -5.39 -5.46
N LEU A 123 -13.69 -5.73 -4.18
CA LEU A 123 -12.76 -6.76 -3.71
C LEU A 123 -13.06 -7.11 -2.27
N ALA A 124 -13.15 -8.40 -1.98
CA ALA A 124 -13.13 -8.95 -0.64
C ALA A 124 -12.03 -10.01 -0.52
N SER A 125 -11.16 -9.88 0.48
CA SER A 125 -10.15 -10.90 0.75
C SER A 125 -10.83 -12.20 1.24
N PRO A 126 -10.18 -13.37 1.09
CA PRO A 126 -10.75 -14.64 1.58
C PRO A 126 -11.10 -14.61 3.08
N ASN A 127 -10.34 -13.86 3.87
CA ASN A 127 -10.58 -13.71 5.30
C ASN A 127 -11.78 -12.79 5.59
N ALA A 128 -11.96 -11.73 4.79
CA ALA A 128 -13.17 -10.91 4.86
C ALA A 128 -14.43 -11.72 4.52
N LEU A 129 -14.40 -12.50 3.43
CA LEU A 129 -15.51 -13.37 3.05
C LEU A 129 -15.80 -14.42 4.14
N SER A 130 -14.76 -15.01 4.73
CA SER A 130 -14.91 -15.94 5.85
C SER A 130 -15.55 -15.31 7.08
N ALA A 131 -15.20 -14.06 7.39
CA ALA A 131 -15.82 -13.31 8.49
C ALA A 131 -17.31 -13.04 8.22
N PHE A 132 -17.66 -12.58 7.02
CA PHE A 132 -19.06 -12.33 6.65
C PHE A 132 -19.91 -13.60 6.60
N ARG A 133 -19.36 -14.73 6.16
CA ARG A 133 -20.05 -16.03 6.23
C ARG A 133 -20.38 -16.45 7.66
N ARG A 134 -19.49 -16.16 8.62
CA ARG A 134 -19.78 -16.40 10.05
C ARG A 134 -20.88 -15.50 10.61
N LEU A 135 -21.10 -14.35 9.97
CA LEU A 135 -22.19 -13.43 10.29
C LEU A 135 -23.52 -13.78 9.59
N GLY A 136 -23.54 -14.81 8.73
CA GLY A 136 -24.76 -15.27 8.07
C GLY A 136 -24.84 -15.00 6.56
N LEU A 137 -23.79 -14.44 5.95
CA LEU A 137 -23.76 -14.23 4.50
C LEU A 137 -23.84 -15.58 3.76
N ALA A 138 -24.89 -15.76 2.95
CA ALA A 138 -25.09 -16.95 2.13
C ALA A 138 -24.43 -16.86 0.74
N GLY A 139 -24.14 -15.65 0.27
CA GLY A 139 -23.62 -15.36 -1.06
C GLY A 139 -22.15 -14.94 -1.11
N ASP A 140 -21.79 -14.26 -2.19
CA ASP A 140 -20.49 -13.60 -2.38
C ASP A 140 -20.54 -12.14 -1.87
N LEU A 141 -19.37 -11.51 -1.78
CA LEU A 141 -19.23 -10.08 -1.50
C LEU A 141 -18.85 -9.27 -2.74
N ASP A 142 -18.08 -9.86 -3.66
CA ASP A 142 -17.61 -9.14 -4.83
C ASP A 142 -18.77 -8.75 -5.75
N GLY A 143 -18.85 -7.47 -6.12
CA GLY A 143 -19.93 -6.92 -6.94
C GLY A 143 -21.18 -6.51 -6.17
N GLU A 144 -21.29 -6.87 -4.89
CA GLU A 144 -22.42 -6.46 -4.02
C GLU A 144 -22.23 -5.04 -3.46
N TYR A 145 -23.30 -4.44 -2.96
CA TYR A 145 -23.24 -3.13 -2.30
C TYR A 145 -23.09 -3.30 -0.78
N LEU A 146 -22.03 -2.74 -0.21
CA LEU A 146 -21.65 -2.98 1.19
C LEU A 146 -22.78 -2.66 2.19
N ILE A 147 -23.42 -1.49 2.05
CA ILE A 147 -24.44 -1.06 3.01
C ILE A 147 -25.68 -1.98 2.99
N PRO A 148 -26.32 -2.27 1.83
CA PRO A 148 -27.37 -3.26 1.74
C PRO A 148 -26.96 -4.63 2.30
N THR A 149 -25.82 -5.16 1.87
CA THR A 149 -25.34 -6.48 2.32
C THR A 149 -25.22 -6.54 3.84
N VAL A 150 -24.59 -5.55 4.47
CA VAL A 150 -24.42 -5.53 5.93
C VAL A 150 -25.75 -5.41 6.68
N ARG A 151 -26.77 -4.77 6.10
CA ARG A 151 -28.09 -4.62 6.73
C ARG A 151 -28.95 -5.89 6.70
N GLU A 152 -28.62 -6.83 5.82
CA GLU A 152 -29.35 -8.09 5.65
C GLU A 152 -28.76 -9.25 6.48
N LEU A 153 -27.59 -9.04 7.10
CA LEU A 153 -26.95 -9.96 8.05
C LEU A 153 -27.56 -9.83 9.45
#